data_AF-A0A928H7K6-F1
#
_entry.id   AF-A0A928H7K6-F1
#
_cell.length_a   1.000
_cell.length_b   1.000
_cell.length_c   1.000
_cell.angle_alpha   90.00
_cell.angle_beta   90.00
_cell.angle_gamma   90.00
#
_symmetry.space_group_name_H-M   'P 1'
#
loop_
_entity.id
_entity.type
_entity.pdbx_description
1 polymer ?
#
loop_
_entity_poly.entity_id
_entity_poly.type
_entity_poly.pdbx_seq_one_letter_code
_entity_poly.pdbx_strand_id
1 'polypeptide(L)' 'GSDEAMGARPLRRAVQRYVEDPLAELLLGESLKPGKIKGTLAKDGGHLQFKQ' A
#
# COMPACT_ATOMS: atom_id res chain seq x y z
N GLY A 1 25.63 17.51 1.45
CA GLY A 1 24.48 17.92 0.62
C GLY A 1 23.39 16.91 0.88
N SER A 2 22.17 17.36 1.17
CA SER A 2 21.00 16.48 1.32
C SER A 2 20.66 15.87 -0.04
N ASP A 3 20.97 14.59 -0.20
CA ASP A 3 20.74 13.83 -1.42
C ASP A 3 19.24 13.60 -1.67
N GLU A 4 18.66 14.35 -2.61
CA GLU A 4 17.31 14.12 -3.14
C GLU A 4 17.15 12.71 -3.76
N ALA A 5 18.26 12.06 -4.14
CA ALA A 5 18.28 10.67 -4.60
C ALA A 5 17.94 9.65 -3.47
N MET A 6 18.15 10.01 -2.21
CA MET A 6 17.71 9.25 -1.03
C MET A 6 16.34 9.71 -0.50
N GLY A 7 15.81 10.85 -0.92
CA GLY A 7 14.62 11.47 -0.32
C GLY A 7 13.27 10.78 -0.63
N ALA A 8 13.13 10.17 -1.81
CA ALA A 8 11.86 9.56 -2.25
C ALA A 8 11.88 8.02 -2.34
N ARG A 9 13.06 7.39 -2.43
CA ARG A 9 13.20 5.92 -2.46
C ARG A 9 12.64 5.24 -1.20
N PRO A 10 12.88 5.75 0.03
CA PRO A 10 12.30 5.18 1.24
C PRO A 10 10.77 5.25 1.21
N LEU A 11 10.21 6.39 0.77
CA LEU A 11 8.77 6.59 0.68
C LEU A 11 8.14 5.65 -0.36
N ARG A 12 8.78 5.53 -1.53
CA ARG A 12 8.33 4.64 -2.59
C ARG A 12 8.35 3.18 -2.15
N ARG A 13 9.41 2.74 -1.44
CA ARG A 13 9.47 1.39 -0.86
C ARG A 13 8.40 1.17 0.21
N ALA A 14 8.09 2.18 1.01
CA ALA A 14 7.01 2.09 2.00
C ALA A 14 5.65 1.96 1.32
N VAL A 15 5.35 2.77 0.31
CA VAL A 15 4.13 2.65 -0.49
C VAL A 15 4.04 1.28 -1.15
N GLN A 16 5.13 0.81 -1.77
CA GLN A 16 5.17 -0.51 -2.39
C GLN A 16 4.85 -1.62 -1.37
N ARG A 17 5.60 -1.66 -0.25
CA ARG A 17 5.48 -2.71 0.77
C ARG A 17 4.14 -2.71 1.52
N TYR A 18 3.63 -1.54 1.87
CA TYR A 18 2.46 -1.42 2.74
C TYR A 18 1.16 -1.19 1.97
N VAL A 19 1.23 -0.82 0.69
CA VAL A 19 0.06 -0.52 -0.15
C VAL A 19 0.02 -1.41 -1.40
N GLU A 20 1.05 -1.40 -2.24
CA GLU A 20 1.01 -2.08 -3.55
C GLU A 20 1.03 -3.60 -3.41
N ASP A 21 1.94 -4.15 -2.60
CA ASP A 21 2.07 -5.59 -2.37
C ASP A 21 0.77 -6.23 -1.83
N PRO A 22 0.16 -5.74 -0.72
CA PRO A 22 -1.09 -6.32 -0.21
C PRO A 22 -2.28 -6.10 -1.17
N LEU A 23 -2.27 -5.01 -1.95
CA LEU A 23 -3.30 -4.79 -2.95
C LEU A 23 -3.19 -5.80 -4.11
N ALA A 24 -1.96 -6.10 -4.54
CA ALA A 24 -1.71 -7.12 -5.57
C ALA A 24 -2.20 -8.50 -5.12
N GLU A 25 -1.94 -8.89 -3.86
CA GLU A 25 -2.46 -10.15 -3.30
C GLU A 25 -3.99 -10.21 -3.33
N LEU A 26 -4.67 -9.13 -2.95
CA LEU A 26 -6.15 -9.07 -2.97
C LEU A 26 -6.73 -9.12 -4.38
N LEU A 27 -6.05 -8.52 -5.36
CA LEU A 27 -6.43 -8.59 -6.77
C LEU A 27 -6.24 -10.00 -7.33
N LEU A 28 -5.11 -10.65 -7.02
CA LEU A 28 -4.82 -12.03 -7.42
C LEU A 28 -5.79 -13.03 -6.78
N GLY A 29 -6.25 -12.77 -5.55
CA GLY A 29 -7.27 -13.56 -4.87
C GLY A 29 -8.71 -13.26 -5.30
N GLU A 30 -8.93 -12.52 -6.40
CA GLU A 30 -10.25 -12.11 -6.93
C GLU A 30 -11.18 -11.43 -5.90
N SER A 31 -10.61 -10.89 -4.82
CA SER A 31 -11.37 -10.34 -3.70
C SER A 31 -11.81 -8.89 -3.94
N LEU A 32 -11.32 -8.27 -5.01
CA LEU A 32 -11.57 -6.88 -5.37
C LEU A 32 -12.01 -6.77 -6.83
N LYS A 33 -13.10 -6.04 -7.07
CA LYS A 33 -13.55 -5.71 -8.43
C LYS A 33 -12.87 -4.43 -8.92
N PRO A 34 -12.74 -4.23 -10.24
CA PRO A 34 -12.30 -2.95 -10.79
C PRO A 34 -13.15 -1.79 -10.25
N GLY A 35 -12.50 -0.72 -9.79
CA GLY A 35 -13.21 0.44 -9.26
C GLY A 35 -12.43 1.16 -8.16
N LYS A 36 -13.17 1.85 -7.30
CA LYS A 36 -12.62 2.53 -6.12
C LYS A 36 -12.49 1.55 -4.97
N ILE A 37 -11.47 1.76 -4.15
CA ILE A 37 -11.15 0.99 -2.95
C ILE A 37 -10.72 1.97 -1.87
N LYS A 38 -11.17 1.71 -0.64
CA LYS A 38 -10.85 2.49 0.55
C LYS A 38 -9.82 1.74 1.39
N GLY A 39 -8.65 2.36 1.56
CA GLY A 39 -7.64 1.91 2.53
C GLY A 39 -7.87 2.58 3.88
N THR A 40 -7.84 1.80 4.97
CA THR A 40 -7.86 2.30 6.34
C THR A 40 -6.77 1.62 7.15
N LEU A 41 -6.12 2.35 8.06
CA LEU A 41 -5.19 1.76 9.01
C LEU A 41 -5.95 0.77 9.91
N ALA A 42 -5.43 -0.46 10.00
CA ALA A 42 -5.96 -1.46 10.91
C ALA A 42 -5.87 -0.96 12.36
N LYS A 43 -6.76 -1.45 13.22
CA LYS A 43 -6.80 -1.06 14.63
C LYS A 43 -5.51 -1.42 15.40
N ASP A 44 -4.73 -2.37 14.88
CA ASP A 44 -3.44 -2.77 15.44
C ASP A 44 -2.27 -1.86 14.99
N GLY A 45 -2.51 -0.94 14.05
CA GLY A 45 -1.52 -0.01 13.51
C GLY A 45 -0.46 -0.64 12.61
N GLY A 46 -0.52 -1.95 12.36
CA GLY A 46 0.55 -2.69 11.66
C GLY A 46 0.38 -2.78 10.15
N HIS A 47 -0.85 -2.66 9.65
CA HIS A 47 -1.16 -2.85 8.23
C HIS A 47 -2.35 -2.03 7.77
N LEU A 48 -2.48 -1.85 6.45
CA LEU A 48 -3.67 -1.26 5.84
C LEU A 48 -4.70 -2.36 5.55
N GLN A 49 -5.96 -2.08 5.87
CA GLN A 49 -7.10 -2.86 5.45
C GLN A 49 -7.75 -2.18 4.25
N PHE A 50 -7.99 -2.96 3.20
CA PHE A 50 -8.66 -2.50 1.99
C PHE A 50 -10.09 -3.02 1.96
N LYS A 51 -11.04 -2.11 1.71
CA LYS A 51 -12.45 -2.44 1.50
C LYS A 51 -12.93 -1.73 0.24
N GLN A 52 -13.68 -2.43 -0.60
CA GLN A 52 -14.41 -1.83 -1.70
C GLN A 52 -15.76 -1.30 -1.23
#